data_AF-A0A2H3CAB5-F1
#
_entry.id   AF-A0A2H3CAB5-F1
#
_cell.length_a   1.000
_cell.length_b   1.000
_cell.length_c   1.000
_cell.angle_alpha   90.00
_cell.angle_beta   90.00
_cell.angle_gamma   90.00
#
_symmetry.space_group_name_H-M   'P 1'
#
loop_
_entity.id
_entity.type
_entity.pdbx_description
1 polymer ?
#
loop_
_entity_poly.entity_id
_entity_poly.type
_entity_poly.pdbx_seq_one_letter_code
_entity_poly.pdbx_strand_id
1 'polypeptide(L)' 'MQALANQANAKKILTPSRRLPSEMLIAIFTWCRAFNGPRDSLLDPHAVPWTLTHICRKWREVAITTPEIWSSIRLNF' A
#
# COMPACT_ATOMS: atom_id res chain seq x y z
N MET A 1 17.49 -21.31 4.40
CA MET A 1 16.15 -21.95 4.57
C MET A 1 15.03 -20.91 4.70
N GLN A 2 15.09 -19.97 5.67
CA GLN A 2 14.04 -18.95 5.90
C GLN A 2 13.73 -18.04 4.68
N ALA A 3 14.75 -17.53 4.00
CA ALA A 3 14.59 -16.56 2.90
C ALA A 3 13.83 -17.13 1.68
N LEU A 4 14.08 -18.40 1.33
CA LEU A 4 13.43 -19.06 0.20
C LEU A 4 11.93 -19.30 0.49
N ALA A 5 11.60 -19.68 1.72
CA ALA A 5 10.23 -19.86 2.19
C ALA A 5 9.46 -18.52 2.19
N ASN A 6 10.09 -17.43 2.64
CA ASN A 6 9.51 -16.09 2.60
C ASN A 6 9.20 -15.64 1.16
N GLN A 7 10.11 -15.90 0.23
CA GLN A 7 9.92 -15.55 -1.18
C GLN A 7 8.79 -16.36 -1.83
N ALA A 8 8.68 -17.67 -1.52
CA ALA A 8 7.59 -18.50 -2.01
C ALA A 8 6.23 -18.05 -1.46
N ASN A 9 6.16 -17.68 -0.17
CA ASN A 9 4.94 -17.17 0.45
C ASN A 9 4.52 -15.81 -0.14
N ALA A 10 5.48 -14.91 -0.38
CA ALA A 10 5.24 -13.65 -1.06
C ALA A 10 4.65 -13.86 -2.46
N LYS A 11 5.19 -14.80 -3.25
CA LYS A 11 4.65 -15.14 -4.58
C LYS A 11 3.20 -15.64 -4.51
N LYS A 12 2.84 -16.44 -3.49
CA LYS A 12 1.48 -16.95 -3.30
C LYS A 12 0.48 -15.82 -3.04
N ILE A 13 0.85 -14.85 -2.20
CA ILE A 13 0.00 -13.69 -1.86
C ILE A 13 -0.08 -12.68 -3.01
N LEU A 14 1.02 -12.47 -3.73
CA LEU A 14 1.09 -11.51 -4.84
C LEU A 14 0.33 -11.97 -6.09
N THR A 15 0.01 -13.26 -6.21
CA THR A 15 -0.64 -13.79 -7.41
C THR A 15 -2.12 -13.38 -7.50
N PRO A 16 -2.95 -13.54 -6.46
CA PRO A 16 -4.31 -13.00 -6.44
C PRO A 16 -4.35 -11.47 -6.51
N SER A 17 -3.46 -10.78 -5.79
CA SER A 17 -3.48 -9.31 -5.73
C SER A 17 -3.17 -8.62 -7.06
N ARG A 18 -2.43 -9.28 -7.96
CA ARG A 18 -2.21 -8.81 -9.34
C ARG A 18 -3.46 -8.90 -10.22
N ARG A 19 -4.38 -9.83 -9.92
CA ARG A 19 -5.62 -10.05 -10.69
C ARG A 19 -6.75 -9.10 -10.30
N LEU A 20 -6.67 -8.45 -9.14
CA LEU A 20 -7.67 -7.47 -8.70
C LEU A 20 -7.77 -6.30 -9.68
N PRO A 21 -8.98 -5.84 -10.06
CA PRO A 21 -9.16 -4.58 -10.78
C PRO A 21 -8.58 -3.39 -10.00
N SER A 22 -8.26 -2.31 -10.71
CA SER A 22 -7.67 -1.11 -10.09
C SER A 22 -8.62 -0.46 -9.09
N GLU A 23 -9.92 -0.48 -9.35
CA GLU A 23 -10.99 0.04 -8.51
C GLU A 23 -11.02 -0.66 -7.14
N MET A 24 -10.80 -1.97 -7.13
CA MET A 24 -10.73 -2.74 -5.89
C MET A 24 -9.47 -2.42 -5.10
N LEU A 25 -8.34 -2.19 -5.79
CA LEU A 25 -7.11 -1.73 -5.14
C LEU A 25 -7.27 -0.33 -4.55
N ILE A 26 -7.89 0.61 -5.27
CA ILE A 26 -8.21 1.95 -4.78
C ILE A 26 -9.04 1.86 -3.50
N ALA A 27 -10.14 1.07 -3.52
CA ALA A 27 -10.97 0.89 -2.35
C ALA A 27 -10.16 0.36 -1.14
N ILE A 28 -9.36 -0.69 -1.34
CA ILE A 28 -8.47 -1.23 -0.31
C ILE A 28 -7.52 -0.15 0.22
N PHE A 29 -6.88 0.62 -0.65
CA PHE A 29 -5.91 1.65 -0.26
C PHE A 29 -6.55 2.77 0.57
N THR A 30 -7.74 3.23 0.16
CA THR A 30 -8.53 4.21 0.91
C THR A 30 -8.88 3.68 2.30
N TRP A 31 -9.29 2.42 2.41
CA TRP A 31 -9.54 1.78 3.71
C TRP A 31 -8.28 1.68 4.55
N CYS A 32 -7.15 1.22 3.99
CA CYS A 32 -5.88 1.16 4.71
C CYS A 32 -5.47 2.52 5.28
N ARG A 33 -5.64 3.59 4.50
CA ARG A 33 -5.36 4.97 4.93
C ARG A 33 -6.29 5.41 6.06
N ALA A 34 -7.59 5.14 5.93
CA ALA A 34 -8.57 5.51 6.95
C ALA A 34 -8.33 4.79 8.30
N PHE A 35 -7.99 3.49 8.26
CA PHE A 35 -7.77 2.70 9.47
C PHE A 35 -6.47 3.01 10.22
N ASN A 36 -5.43 3.51 9.53
CA ASN A 36 -4.16 3.87 10.20
C ASN A 36 -4.25 5.19 11.00
N GLY A 37 -5.25 6.03 10.71
CA GLY A 37 -5.59 7.18 11.55
C GLY A 37 -4.46 8.21 11.70
N PRO A 38 -4.37 8.93 12.83
CA PRO A 38 -3.40 10.01 13.04
C PRO A 38 -1.92 9.59 12.98
N ARG A 39 -1.64 8.28 13.09
CA ARG A 39 -0.28 7.73 13.01
C ARG A 39 0.30 7.77 11.60
N ASP A 40 -0.56 7.91 10.60
CA ASP A 40 -0.21 7.81 9.19
C ASP A 40 0.24 9.17 8.62
N SER A 41 1.28 9.79 9.20
CA SER A 41 1.81 11.03 8.63
C SER A 41 2.52 10.74 7.30
N LEU A 42 2.21 11.48 6.24
CA LEU A 42 2.91 11.33 4.95
C LEU A 42 4.40 11.63 5.02
N LEU A 43 4.86 12.27 6.10
CA LEU A 43 6.28 12.51 6.37
C LEU A 43 6.99 11.27 6.93
N ASP A 44 6.25 10.28 7.42
CA ASP A 44 6.81 8.99 7.80
C ASP A 44 6.96 8.12 6.54
N PRO A 45 8.18 7.71 6.15
CA PRO A 45 8.38 6.81 5.00
C PRO A 45 7.73 5.43 5.19
N HIS A 46 7.33 5.08 6.41
CA HIS A 46 6.59 3.85 6.72
C HIS A 46 5.07 4.03 6.70
N ALA A 47 4.57 5.22 6.37
CA ALA A 47 3.16 5.48 6.18
C ALA A 47 2.55 4.56 5.12
N VAL A 48 1.24 4.35 5.20
CA VAL A 48 0.47 3.48 4.31
C VAL A 48 0.70 3.81 2.85
N PRO A 49 0.59 5.07 2.39
CA PRO A 49 0.71 5.36 0.96
C PRO A 49 2.08 4.94 0.41
N TRP A 50 3.15 5.18 1.16
CA TRP A 50 4.50 4.72 0.80
C TRP A 50 4.59 3.20 0.79
N THR A 51 4.15 2.53 1.85
CA THR A 51 4.19 1.06 1.99
C THR A 51 3.47 0.36 0.82
N LEU A 52 2.32 0.89 0.40
CA LEU A 52 1.55 0.33 -0.72
C LEU A 52 2.31 0.37 -2.05
N THR A 53 3.20 1.35 -2.25
CA THR A 53 4.03 1.45 -3.47
C THR A 53 5.16 0.40 -3.55
N HIS A 54 5.43 -0.32 -2.46
CA HIS A 54 6.54 -1.28 -2.39
C HIS A 54 6.11 -2.75 -2.58
N ILE A 55 4.81 -3.03 -2.70
CA ILE A 55 4.29 -4.41 -2.75
C ILE A 55 4.52 -5.07 -4.13
N CYS A 56 4.03 -4.46 -5.21
CA CYS A 56 4.29 -4.91 -6.57
C CYS A 56 4.12 -3.75 -7.56
N ARG A 57 4.52 -3.96 -8.83
CA ARG A 57 4.41 -2.94 -9.89
C ARG A 57 3.00 -2.38 -10.03
N LYS A 58 1.97 -3.25 -10.08
CA LYS A 58 0.57 -2.82 -10.23
C LYS A 58 0.09 -1.99 -9.04
N TRP A 59 0.43 -2.41 -7.81
CA TRP A 59 0.07 -1.65 -6.61
C TRP A 59 0.75 -0.29 -6.57
N ARG A 60 2.01 -0.21 -7.00
CA ARG A 60 2.72 1.06 -7.16
C ARG A 60 2.03 1.99 -8.15
N GLU A 61 1.71 1.49 -9.34
CA GLU A 61 1.03 2.28 -10.37
C GLU A 61 -0.29 2.83 -9.83
N VAL A 62 -1.15 1.97 -9.26
CA VAL A 62 -2.45 2.40 -8.70
C VAL A 62 -2.26 3.37 -7.53
N ALA A 63 -1.37 3.09 -6.58
CA ALA A 63 -1.17 3.93 -5.40
C ALA A 63 -0.70 5.34 -5.79
N ILE A 64 0.24 5.46 -6.74
CA ILE A 64 0.71 6.75 -7.24
C ILE A 64 -0.42 7.52 -7.95
N THR A 65 -1.28 6.84 -8.70
CA THR A 65 -2.38 7.48 -9.45
C THR A 65 -3.65 7.69 -8.63
N THR A 66 -3.65 7.41 -7.32
CA THR A 66 -4.82 7.55 -6.44
C THR A 66 -4.60 8.75 -5.50
N PRO A 67 -4.93 9.99 -5.89
CA PRO A 67 -4.62 11.18 -5.10
C PRO A 67 -5.26 11.19 -3.70
N GLU A 68 -6.38 10.50 -3.52
CA GLU A 68 -7.13 10.46 -2.26
C GLU A 68 -6.27 9.98 -1.09
N ILE A 69 -5.39 9.00 -1.32
CA ILE A 69 -4.52 8.45 -0.25
C ILE A 69 -3.34 9.36 0.09
N TRP A 70 -3.07 10.40 -0.71
CA TRP A 70 -1.99 11.40 -0.52
C TRP A 70 -2.50 12.76 -0.05
N SER A 71 -3.82 12.93 0.10
CA SER A 71 -4.47 14.24 0.29
C SER A 71 -4.34 14.85 1.69
N SER A 72 -3.76 14.13 2.67
CA SER A 72 -3.69 14.57 4.07
C SER A 72 -2.27 14.52 4.62
N ILE A 73 -1.67 15.71 4.79
CA ILE A 73 -0.36 15.91 5.41
C ILE A 73 -0.57 16.34 6.87
N ARG A 74 0.00 15.59 7.81
CA ARG A 74 -0.03 15.92 9.24
C ARG A 74 1.37 16.31 9.70
N LEU A 75 1.49 17.53 10.20
CA LEU A 75 2.71 18.04 10.84
C LEU A 75 2.57 17.83 12.34
N ASN A 76 3.51 17.11 12.93
CA ASN A 76 3.60 16.98 14.39
C ASN A 76 4.58 18.06 14.86
N PHE A 77 4.10 19.00 15.68
CA PHE A 77 4.90 20.02 16.35
C PHE A 77 5.03 19.69 17.84
#